data_AF-A0A378QLC1-F1
#
_entry.id   AF-A0A378QLC1-F1
#
_cell.length_a   1.000
_cell.length_b   1.000
_cell.length_c   1.000
_cell.angle_alpha   90.00
_cell.angle_beta   90.00
_cell.angle_gamma   90.00
#
_symmetry.space_group_name_H-M   'P 1'
#
loop_
_entity.id
_entity.type
_entity.pdbx_description
1 polymer ?
#
loop_
_entity_poly.entity_id
_entity_poly.type
_entity_poly.pdbx_seq_one_letter_code
_entity_poly.pdbx_strand_id
1 'polypeptide(L)' 'MTNTTEKPKKRQLTVQMDEDLYESFKRVAAANDRKMGLLVRDFAKQYVLKNGQGELFPK' A
#
# COMPACT_ATOMS: atom_id res chain seq x y z
N MET A 1 -24.05 24.88 10.64
CA MET A 1 -23.87 24.05 9.42
C MET A 1 -22.68 23.14 9.67
N THR A 2 -22.91 21.87 9.98
CA THR A 2 -21.82 20.91 10.26
C THR A 2 -21.33 20.32 8.94
N ASN A 3 -20.14 20.73 8.51
CA ASN A 3 -19.45 20.12 7.38
C ASN A 3 -18.99 18.72 7.79
N THR A 4 -19.77 17.70 7.42
CA THR A 4 -19.39 16.30 7.58
C THR A 4 -18.37 15.96 6.50
N THR A 5 -17.07 16.14 6.77
CA THR A 5 -16.01 15.58 5.92
C THR A 5 -16.13 14.06 5.91
N GLU A 6 -16.65 13.50 4.82
CA GLU A 6 -16.73 12.05 4.64
C GLU A 6 -15.32 11.45 4.75
N LYS A 7 -15.14 10.52 5.70
CA LYS A 7 -13.88 9.80 5.83
C LYS A 7 -13.68 8.90 4.60
N PRO A 8 -12.48 8.85 4.01
CA PRO A 8 -12.22 7.99 2.87
C PRO A 8 -12.49 6.52 3.22
N LYS A 9 -13.27 5.83 2.38
CA LYS A 9 -13.63 4.41 2.54
C LYS A 9 -12.37 3.55 2.38
N LYS A 10 -11.74 3.17 3.49
CA LYS A 10 -10.57 2.28 3.50
C LYS A 10 -11.03 0.82 3.51
N ARG A 11 -10.30 -0.04 2.80
CA ARG A 11 -10.45 -1.50 2.81
C ARG A 11 -9.16 -2.15 3.32
N GLN A 12 -9.26 -3.33 3.92
CA GLN A 12 -8.12 -4.10 4.43
C GLN A 12 -7.76 -5.20 3.44
N LEU A 13 -6.46 -5.41 3.23
CA LEU A 13 -5.88 -6.51 2.48
C LEU A 13 -4.97 -7.30 3.41
N THR A 14 -5.14 -8.62 3.46
CA THR A 14 -4.25 -9.54 4.16
C THR A 14 -3.52 -10.39 3.13
N VAL A 15 -2.19 -10.50 3.25
CA VAL A 15 -1.34 -11.22 2.32
C VAL A 15 -0.45 -12.16 3.11
N GLN A 16 -0.37 -13.42 2.68
CA GLN A 16 0.66 -14.36 3.15
C GLN A 16 1.92 -14.14 2.32
N MET A 17 3.07 -14.12 2.96
CA MET A 17 4.37 -13.92 2.33
C MET A 17 5.42 -14.77 3.04
N ASP A 18 6.49 -15.09 2.32
CA ASP A 18 7.64 -15.78 2.87
C ASP A 18 8.28 -14.97 4.01
N GLU A 19 8.86 -15.68 4.98
CA GLU A 19 9.38 -15.08 6.22
C GLU A 19 10.51 -14.06 5.95
N ASP A 20 11.41 -14.39 5.03
CA ASP A 20 12.53 -13.53 4.65
C ASP A 20 12.07 -12.22 3.99
N LEU A 21 11.03 -12.30 3.16
CA LEU A 21 10.40 -11.16 2.54
C LEU A 21 9.71 -10.28 3.60
N TYR A 22 8.99 -10.89 4.54
CA TYR A 22 8.35 -10.18 5.65
C TYR A 22 9.38 -9.40 6.49
N GLU A 23 10.46 -10.05 6.92
CA GLU A 23 11.49 -9.43 7.75
C GLU A 23 12.25 -8.33 6.99
N SER A 24 12.43 -8.49 5.67
CA SER A 24 12.98 -7.44 4.81
C SER A 24 12.08 -6.19 4.79
N PHE A 25 10.77 -6.36 4.57
CA PHE A 25 9.82 -5.23 4.61
C PHE A 25 9.79 -4.56 5.98
N LYS A 26 9.80 -5.34 7.07
CA LYS A 26 9.80 -4.84 8.44
C LYS A 26 11.03 -4.00 8.74
N ARG A 27 12.22 -4.46 8.34
CA ARG A 27 13.48 -3.74 8.50
C ARG A 27 13.48 -2.41 7.74
N VAL A 28 13.08 -2.43 6.47
CA VAL A 28 13.01 -1.22 5.64
C VAL A 28 11.97 -0.23 6.19
N ALA A 29 10.81 -0.73 6.64
CA ALA A 29 9.77 0.10 7.24
C ALA A 29 10.29 0.84 8.49
N ALA A 30 10.96 0.10 9.39
CA ALA A 30 11.56 0.68 10.59
C ALA A 30 12.64 1.73 10.26
N ALA A 31 13.52 1.44 9.29
CA ALA A 31 14.59 2.36 8.90
C ALA A 31 14.10 3.67 8.28
N ASN A 32 12.87 3.71 7.75
CA ASN A 32 12.29 4.87 7.08
C ASN A 32 11.19 5.56 7.90
N ASP A 33 10.94 5.13 9.15
CA ASP A 33 9.79 5.56 9.97
C ASP A 33 8.44 5.43 9.23
N ARG A 34 8.24 4.29 8.57
CA ARG A 34 7.02 3.98 7.79
C ARG A 34 6.37 2.70 8.29
N LYS A 35 5.07 2.56 8.03
CA LYS A 35 4.36 1.28 8.22
C LYS A 35 4.60 0.37 7.02
N MET A 36 4.83 -0.93 7.25
CA MET A 36 5.03 -1.93 6.18
C MET A 36 3.94 -1.89 5.10
N GLY A 37 2.67 -1.78 5.50
CA GLY A 37 1.55 -1.71 4.56
C GLY A 37 1.62 -0.51 3.60
N LEU A 38 2.30 0.58 3.97
CA LEU A 38 2.55 1.70 3.06
C LEU A 38 3.57 1.33 1.98
N LEU A 39 4.61 0.56 2.33
CA LEU A 39 5.59 0.08 1.36
C LEU A 39 4.95 -0.86 0.34
N VAL A 40 4.13 -1.81 0.81
CA VAL A 40 3.39 -2.74 -0.07
C VAL A 40 2.43 -1.96 -0.98
N ARG A 41 1.72 -0.96 -0.45
CA ARG A 41 0.83 -0.10 -1.24
C ARG A 41 1.58 0.69 -2.31
N ASP A 42 2.73 1.26 -1.96
CA ASP A 42 3.53 2.04 -2.90
C ASP A 42 4.12 1.15 -3.99
N PHE A 43 4.61 -0.04 -3.61
CA PHE A 43 5.05 -1.07 -4.55
C PHE A 43 3.94 -1.44 -5.53
N ALA A 44 2.73 -1.73 -5.04
CA ALA A 44 1.60 -2.07 -5.90
C ALA A 44 1.29 -0.96 -6.91
N LYS A 45 1.27 0.31 -6.47
CA LYS A 45 1.07 1.46 -7.37
C LYS A 45 2.16 1.57 -8.43
N GLN A 46 3.42 1.48 -8.02
CA GLN A 46 4.57 1.60 -8.92
C GLN A 46 4.63 0.43 -9.92
N TYR A 47 4.35 -0.79 -9.45
CA TYR A 47 4.33 -1.98 -10.28
C TYR A 47 3.27 -1.88 -11.37
N VAL A 48 2.03 -1.50 -11.01
CA VAL A 48 0.93 -1.33 -11.97
C VAL A 48 1.27 -0.24 -13.00
N LEU A 49 1.77 0.91 -12.54
CA LEU A 49 2.17 2.01 -13.42
C LEU A 49 3.28 1.59 -14.40
N LYS A 50 4.31 0.90 -13.90
CA LYS A 50 5.47 0.47 -14.70
C LYS A 50 5.12 -0.59 -15.73
N ASN A 51 4.26 -1.54 -15.38
CA ASN A 51 3.97 -2.71 -16.23
C ASN A 51 2.75 -2.52 -17.13
N GLY A 52 2.11 -1.34 -17.12
CA GLY A 52 0.98 -1.04 -17.99
C GLY A 52 -0.20 -2.00 -17.82
N GLN A 53 -0.30 -2.68 -16.66
CA GLN A 53 -1.46 -3.49 -16.31
C GLN A 53 -2.63 -2.52 -16.14
N GLY A 54 -3.43 -2.42 -17.21
CA GLY A 54 -4.33 -1.32 -17.52
C GLY A 54 -5.35 -0.94 -16.43
N GLU A 55 -5.74 0.34 -16.50
CA GLU A 55 -6.92 0.96 -15.86
C GLU A 55 -7.22 0.56 -14.40
N LEU A 56 -6.22 0.46 -13.52
CA LEU A 56 -6.52 0.33 -12.09
C LEU A 56 -7.14 1.62 -11.49
N PHE A 57 -7.04 2.74 -12.21
CA PHE A 57 -7.66 4.02 -11.90
C PHE A 57 -8.41 4.53 -13.14
N PRO A 58 -9.64 4.06 -13.42
CA PRO A 58 -10.51 4.72 -14.39
C PRO A 58 -10.76 6.18 -13.93
N LYS A 59 -10.72 7.12 -14.87
CA LYS A 59 -10.92 8.56 -14.63
C LYS A 59 -12.33 8.87 -14.14
#